data_AF-A0A9E2G663-F1
#
_entry.id   AF-A0A9E2G663-F1
#
_cell.length_a   1.000
_cell.length_b   1.000
_cell.length_c   1.000
_cell.angle_alpha   90.00
_cell.angle_beta   90.00
_cell.angle_gamma   90.00
#
_symmetry.space_group_name_H-M   'P 1'
#
loop_
_entity.id
_entity.type
_entity.pdbx_description
1 polymer ?
#
loop_
_entity_poly.entity_id
_entity_poly.type
_entity_poly.pdbx_seq_one_letter_code
_entity_poly.pdbx_strand_id
1 'polypeptide(L)'
;MKKILALVCIVLFASACDPGSSNNGNNGNNVNNLPNPCGNVGGAPYEYVISDIYVPQSLAEGVGVDYDANGSIDNKLSSLMSLLLSESTEFQINDNLDESIANGTLVVLGRIMAETFSGDPDLSLSLFQGTYTGTYTADILSGSGTFTWDSTSPNVGTLCGRVYGAGMLQAGPGDITLSLPVNDTMTLSLVLHHARMEGIASADGWTDMIIAGAVLPADLKNTIIPNYVDNVNADILADPVGSQFILDTFDNACSNELAGCAGSPECAADGVITETELQCNSIINTILTPDVTIEGVQYVSFGIRVQAVTADITNL
;
A
#
# COMPACT_ATOMS: atom_id res chain seq x y z
N MET A 1 5.05 17.41 37.89
CA MET A 1 5.44 16.18 37.18
C MET A 1 6.40 16.59 36.07
N LYS A 2 7.65 16.13 36.13
CA LYS A 2 8.73 16.53 35.21
C LYS A 2 8.65 15.63 33.96
N LYS A 3 8.45 16.23 32.78
CA LYS A 3 8.55 15.53 31.49
C LYS A 3 10.03 15.28 31.19
N ILE A 4 10.40 14.01 31.07
CA ILE A 4 11.73 13.56 30.65
C ILE A 4 11.72 13.56 29.12
N LEU A 5 12.65 14.32 28.53
CA LEU A 5 12.90 14.40 27.10
C LEU A 5 13.74 13.17 26.72
N ALA A 6 13.13 12.23 25.98
CA ALA A 6 13.84 11.07 25.45
C ALA A 6 14.60 11.45 24.18
N LEU A 7 15.89 11.12 24.17
CA LEU A 7 16.85 11.36 23.10
C LEU A 7 16.69 10.28 22.03
N VAL A 8 16.30 10.67 20.81
CA VAL A 8 16.16 9.78 19.65
C VAL A 8 17.55 9.42 19.11
N CYS A 9 17.86 8.13 19.04
CA CYS A 9 19.02 7.59 18.34
C CYS A 9 18.74 7.55 16.83
N ILE A 10 19.57 8.23 16.04
CA ILE A 10 19.55 8.17 14.57
C ILE A 10 20.31 6.90 14.14
N VAL A 11 19.60 5.97 13.49
CA VAL A 11 20.18 4.82 12.81
C VAL A 11 20.52 5.25 11.38
N LEU A 12 21.81 5.18 11.03
CA LEU A 12 22.32 5.40 9.66
C LEU A 12 22.17 4.11 8.86
N PHE A 13 21.24 4.06 7.91
CA PHE A 13 21.22 3.03 6.89
C PHE A 13 22.17 3.41 5.73
N ALA A 14 23.06 2.49 5.38
CA ALA A 14 23.93 2.62 4.21
C ALA A 14 23.10 2.37 2.94
N SER A 15 23.06 3.35 2.03
CA SER A 15 22.49 3.18 0.70
C SER A 15 23.39 2.30 -0.15
N ALA A 16 22.79 1.31 -0.84
CA ALA A 16 23.48 0.51 -1.83
C ALA A 16 23.70 1.35 -3.10
N CYS A 17 24.96 1.46 -3.53
CA CYS A 17 25.33 2.03 -4.82
C CYS A 17 24.93 1.09 -5.96
N ASP A 18 24.10 1.56 -6.88
CA ASP A 18 23.84 0.91 -8.18
C ASP A 18 25.00 1.24 -9.17
N PRO A 19 25.77 0.25 -9.67
CA PRO A 19 26.88 0.52 -10.56
C PRO A 19 26.43 0.47 -12.04
N GLY A 20 26.14 1.64 -12.58
CA GLY A 20 26.56 2.01 -13.94
C GLY A 20 25.74 1.48 -15.12
N SER A 21 24.84 2.33 -15.61
CA SER A 21 24.40 2.28 -17.01
C SER A 21 24.85 3.55 -17.73
N SER A 22 25.87 3.41 -18.58
CA SER A 22 26.37 4.45 -19.47
C SER A 22 25.83 4.18 -20.87
N ASN A 23 24.94 5.04 -21.38
CA ASN A 23 24.84 5.31 -22.82
C ASN A 23 24.08 6.61 -23.13
N ASN A 24 24.86 7.68 -23.23
CA ASN A 24 24.95 8.62 -24.34
C ASN A 24 23.71 8.85 -25.25
N GLY A 25 23.03 9.97 -25.01
CA GLY A 25 22.62 10.91 -26.07
C GLY A 25 21.17 10.85 -26.58
N ASN A 26 20.26 11.62 -25.96
CA ASN A 26 19.55 12.69 -26.69
C ASN A 26 18.95 13.74 -25.74
N ASN A 27 18.89 14.95 -26.25
CA ASN A 27 18.72 16.22 -25.54
C ASN A 27 17.25 16.68 -25.59
N GLY A 28 16.60 16.77 -24.44
CA GLY A 28 15.24 17.26 -24.25
C GLY A 28 14.95 17.36 -22.76
N ASN A 29 15.09 18.58 -22.23
CA ASN A 29 15.15 18.94 -20.83
C ASN A 29 13.88 18.57 -20.04
N ASN A 30 13.74 17.32 -19.60
CA ASN A 30 12.87 16.92 -18.49
C ASN A 30 13.68 17.12 -17.21
N VAL A 31 13.51 18.26 -16.54
CA VAL A 31 14.30 18.67 -15.36
C VAL A 31 14.08 17.79 -14.11
N ASN A 32 13.25 16.75 -14.22
CA ASN A 32 12.77 15.96 -13.10
C ASN A 32 13.08 14.47 -13.39
N ASN A 33 14.33 14.06 -13.16
CA ASN A 33 14.91 12.75 -13.51
C ASN A 33 14.45 11.62 -12.56
N LEU A 34 13.15 11.33 -12.50
CA LEU A 34 12.73 10.03 -11.97
C LEU A 34 13.31 8.92 -12.88
N PRO A 35 13.94 7.87 -12.32
CA PRO A 35 14.39 6.74 -13.11
C PRO A 35 13.20 6.15 -13.88
N ASN A 36 13.25 6.19 -15.22
CA ASN A 36 12.20 5.64 -16.06
C ASN A 36 12.68 4.32 -16.71
N PRO A 37 12.33 3.15 -16.14
CA PRO A 37 12.66 1.85 -16.73
C PRO A 37 11.90 1.57 -18.02
N CYS A 38 10.88 2.35 -18.37
CA CYS A 38 10.02 2.15 -19.54
C CYS A 38 10.63 2.66 -20.86
N GLY A 39 11.88 3.13 -20.82
CA GLY A 39 12.57 3.66 -21.98
C GLY A 39 12.08 5.07 -22.36
N ASN A 40 12.13 5.37 -23.66
CA ASN A 40 11.74 6.68 -24.19
C ASN A 40 10.22 6.78 -24.33
N VAL A 41 9.53 6.97 -23.21
CA VAL A 41 8.11 7.34 -23.19
C VAL A 41 7.97 8.81 -23.60
N GLY A 42 7.15 9.07 -24.61
CA GLY A 42 6.91 10.41 -25.14
C GLY A 42 6.01 11.27 -24.24
N GLY A 43 5.82 12.52 -24.64
CA GLY A 43 4.81 13.41 -24.05
C GLY A 43 5.26 14.25 -22.85
N ALA A 44 4.29 14.98 -22.28
CA ALA A 44 4.48 15.83 -21.11
C ALA A 44 4.15 15.05 -19.83
N PRO A 45 4.75 15.38 -18.68
CA PRO A 45 4.33 14.83 -17.41
C PRO A 45 2.93 15.32 -17.04
N TYR A 46 2.07 14.40 -16.64
CA TYR A 46 0.82 14.68 -15.94
C TYR A 46 1.00 14.29 -14.47
N GLU A 47 0.72 15.21 -13.58
CA GLU A 47 0.99 15.09 -12.16
C GLU A 47 -0.30 15.11 -11.36
N TYR A 48 -0.37 14.23 -10.37
CA TYR A 48 -1.56 13.96 -9.61
C TYR A 48 -1.24 13.79 -8.13
N VAL A 49 -2.23 14.08 -7.29
CA VAL A 49 -2.27 13.67 -5.89
C VAL A 49 -3.45 12.74 -5.71
N ILE A 50 -3.25 11.64 -4.99
CA ILE A 50 -4.31 10.71 -4.64
C ILE A 50 -5.26 11.41 -3.67
N SER A 51 -6.52 11.50 -4.06
CA SER A 51 -7.58 12.18 -3.30
C SER A 51 -8.46 11.22 -2.52
N ASP A 52 -8.39 9.92 -2.83
CA ASP A 52 -9.20 8.86 -2.23
C ASP A 52 -8.44 7.54 -2.35
N ILE A 53 -8.39 6.78 -1.26
CA ILE A 53 -7.87 5.40 -1.22
C ILE A 53 -8.90 4.54 -0.53
N TYR A 54 -9.40 3.56 -1.26
CA TYR A 54 -10.40 2.64 -0.77
C TYR A 54 -9.85 1.22 -0.72
N VAL A 55 -9.76 0.68 0.49
CA VAL A 55 -9.48 -0.73 0.74
C VAL A 55 -10.82 -1.50 0.73
N PRO A 56 -11.00 -2.44 -0.21
CA PRO A 56 -12.23 -3.20 -0.32
C PRO A 56 -12.46 -4.06 0.91
N GLN A 57 -13.72 -4.25 1.28
CA GLN A 57 -14.12 -5.05 2.43
C GLN A 57 -14.50 -6.49 2.02
N SER A 58 -14.63 -6.74 0.72
CA SER A 58 -14.97 -8.06 0.21
C SER A 58 -14.50 -8.27 -1.21
N LEU A 59 -14.29 -9.55 -1.56
CA LEU A 59 -14.01 -9.96 -2.95
C LEU A 59 -15.17 -9.64 -3.91
N ALA A 60 -16.39 -9.47 -3.40
CA ALA A 60 -17.58 -9.20 -4.20
C ALA A 60 -17.55 -7.82 -4.87
N GLU A 61 -16.70 -6.90 -4.39
CA GLU A 61 -16.56 -5.55 -4.92
C GLU A 61 -15.75 -5.48 -6.22
N GLY A 62 -15.09 -6.58 -6.61
CA GLY A 62 -14.36 -6.67 -7.88
C GLY A 62 -13.11 -5.78 -7.96
N VAL A 63 -12.55 -5.40 -6.81
CA VAL A 63 -11.28 -4.67 -6.74
C VAL A 63 -10.15 -5.70 -6.62
N GLY A 64 -9.26 -5.76 -7.59
CA GLY A 64 -8.13 -6.70 -7.65
C GLY A 64 -7.78 -7.04 -9.10
N VAL A 65 -6.93 -8.04 -9.31
CA VAL A 65 -6.55 -8.52 -10.64
C VAL A 65 -6.56 -10.04 -10.66
N ASP A 66 -7.00 -10.63 -11.77
CA ASP A 66 -6.86 -12.06 -12.05
C ASP A 66 -5.40 -12.35 -12.51
N TYR A 67 -4.56 -12.81 -11.59
CA TYR A 67 -3.14 -13.08 -11.82
C TYR A 67 -2.89 -14.45 -12.45
N ASP A 68 -3.72 -15.43 -12.16
CA ASP A 68 -3.57 -16.82 -12.63
C ASP A 68 -4.46 -17.15 -13.85
N ALA A 69 -5.23 -16.18 -14.33
CA ALA A 69 -6.15 -16.26 -15.46
C ALA A 69 -7.26 -17.31 -15.26
N ASN A 70 -7.70 -17.53 -14.01
CA ASN A 70 -8.77 -18.47 -13.68
C ASN A 70 -10.19 -17.88 -13.88
N GLY A 71 -10.29 -16.58 -14.18
CA GLY A 71 -11.55 -15.86 -14.38
C GLY A 71 -12.14 -15.25 -13.09
N SER A 72 -11.43 -15.33 -11.97
CA SER A 72 -11.79 -14.73 -10.68
C SER A 72 -10.81 -13.60 -10.35
N ILE A 73 -11.30 -12.57 -9.68
CA ILE A 73 -10.43 -11.49 -9.20
C ILE A 73 -9.70 -11.95 -7.94
N ASP A 74 -8.36 -11.86 -7.95
CA ASP A 74 -7.53 -12.15 -6.79
C ASP A 74 -7.40 -10.88 -5.93
N ASN A 75 -7.91 -10.95 -4.70
CA ASN A 75 -7.67 -9.93 -3.68
C ASN A 75 -7.80 -10.50 -2.26
N LYS A 76 -7.15 -11.62 -1.97
CA LYS A 76 -7.34 -12.36 -0.73
C LYS A 76 -6.97 -11.55 0.52
N LEU A 77 -5.97 -10.67 0.45
CA LEU A 77 -5.57 -9.83 1.58
C LEU A 77 -6.67 -8.84 1.99
N SER A 78 -7.56 -8.41 1.08
CA SER A 78 -8.72 -7.58 1.44
C SER A 78 -9.66 -8.28 2.43
N SER A 79 -9.78 -9.61 2.33
CA SER A 79 -10.57 -10.39 3.28
C SER A 79 -9.92 -10.44 4.67
N LEU A 80 -8.57 -10.38 4.73
CA LEU A 80 -7.88 -10.17 6.02
C LEU A 80 -8.27 -8.84 6.60
N MET A 81 -8.10 -7.78 5.82
CA MET A 81 -8.34 -6.42 6.28
C MET A 81 -9.78 -6.29 6.75
N SER A 82 -10.76 -6.79 5.98
CA SER A 82 -12.16 -6.81 6.40
C SER A 82 -12.40 -7.55 7.70
N LEU A 83 -11.75 -8.70 7.90
CA LEU A 83 -11.85 -9.41 9.17
C LEU A 83 -11.26 -8.54 10.29
N LEU A 84 -10.04 -8.04 10.15
CA LEU A 84 -9.42 -7.20 11.18
C LEU A 84 -10.26 -5.94 11.49
N LEU A 85 -10.89 -5.34 10.47
CA LEU A 85 -11.83 -4.21 10.59
C LEU A 85 -13.12 -4.59 11.33
N SER A 86 -13.60 -5.84 11.23
CA SER A 86 -14.81 -6.27 11.94
C SER A 86 -14.56 -6.53 13.43
N GLU A 87 -13.31 -6.83 13.81
CA GLU A 87 -12.95 -7.21 15.18
C GLU A 87 -12.64 -6.01 16.08
N SER A 88 -12.19 -4.88 15.53
CA SER A 88 -11.85 -3.67 16.29
C SER A 88 -12.58 -2.45 15.72
N THR A 89 -13.30 -1.73 16.59
CA THR A 89 -13.91 -0.44 16.24
C THR A 89 -12.89 0.65 15.95
N GLU A 90 -11.63 0.46 16.36
CA GLU A 90 -10.53 1.39 16.09
C GLU A 90 -9.85 1.10 14.74
N PHE A 91 -10.03 -0.12 14.22
CA PHE A 91 -9.58 -0.48 12.88
C PHE A 91 -10.67 -0.01 11.89
N GLN A 92 -10.59 1.27 11.52
CA GLN A 92 -11.42 1.88 10.46
C GLN A 92 -10.51 2.38 9.34
N ILE A 93 -9.84 1.47 8.62
CA ILE A 93 -8.77 1.84 7.67
C ILE A 93 -9.22 2.88 6.63
N ASN A 94 -10.42 2.76 6.07
CA ASN A 94 -10.91 3.71 5.07
C ASN A 94 -11.17 5.09 5.70
N ASP A 95 -11.75 5.15 6.90
CA ASP A 95 -11.97 6.42 7.60
C ASP A 95 -10.63 7.08 7.97
N ASN A 96 -9.65 6.29 8.41
CA ASN A 96 -8.30 6.77 8.75
C ASN A 96 -7.52 7.21 7.51
N LEU A 97 -7.70 6.54 6.36
CA LEU A 97 -7.13 6.95 5.08
C LEU A 97 -7.75 8.28 4.62
N ASP A 98 -9.08 8.39 4.65
CA ASP A 98 -9.81 9.61 4.29
C ASP A 98 -9.39 10.79 5.16
N GLU A 99 -9.33 10.60 6.48
CA GLU A 99 -8.88 11.63 7.41
C GLU A 99 -7.40 11.99 7.17
N SER A 100 -6.54 11.00 6.94
CA SER A 100 -5.12 11.24 6.69
C SER A 100 -4.88 12.02 5.39
N ILE A 101 -5.63 11.73 4.33
CA ILE A 101 -5.58 12.47 3.07
C ILE A 101 -6.12 13.89 3.28
N ALA A 102 -7.29 14.03 3.91
CA ALA A 102 -7.93 15.32 4.15
C ALA A 102 -7.07 16.25 5.03
N ASN A 103 -6.32 15.69 5.97
CA ASN A 103 -5.39 16.42 6.84
C ASN A 103 -3.99 16.60 6.22
N GLY A 104 -3.69 15.93 5.10
CA GLY A 104 -2.39 15.97 4.44
C GLY A 104 -1.28 15.25 5.19
N THR A 105 -1.61 14.35 6.11
CA THR A 105 -0.64 13.46 6.77
C THR A 105 -0.27 12.27 5.87
N LEU A 106 -1.19 11.86 4.99
CA LEU A 106 -0.92 10.95 3.88
C LEU A 106 -0.98 11.73 2.57
N VAL A 107 0.17 11.82 1.90
CA VAL A 107 0.27 12.40 0.55
C VAL A 107 0.92 11.37 -0.36
N VAL A 108 0.11 10.77 -1.23
CA VAL A 108 0.58 9.91 -2.31
C VAL A 108 0.48 10.70 -3.60
N LEU A 109 1.58 10.77 -4.33
CA LEU A 109 1.70 11.46 -5.60
C LEU A 109 1.79 10.45 -6.73
N GLY A 110 1.18 10.81 -7.86
CA GLY A 110 1.20 10.05 -9.09
C GLY A 110 1.75 10.88 -10.23
N ARG A 111 2.59 10.28 -11.08
CA ARG A 111 3.02 10.90 -12.34
C ARG A 111 2.76 9.94 -13.49
N ILE A 112 2.14 10.43 -14.56
CA ILE A 112 1.99 9.72 -15.83
C ILE A 112 2.78 10.46 -16.91
N MET A 113 3.67 9.74 -17.60
CA MET A 113 4.26 10.17 -18.85
C MET A 113 3.48 9.52 -19.99
N ALA A 114 2.85 10.33 -20.84
CA ALA A 114 2.13 9.89 -22.04
C ALA A 114 2.00 11.07 -23.03
N GLU A 115 1.94 10.78 -24.33
CA GLU A 115 1.59 11.74 -25.38
C GLU A 115 0.10 12.08 -25.38
N THR A 116 -0.77 11.11 -25.07
CA THR A 116 -2.24 11.32 -25.06
C THR A 116 -2.99 10.28 -24.22
N PHE A 117 -4.12 10.68 -23.64
CA PHE A 117 -5.06 9.75 -23.01
C PHE A 117 -6.09 9.13 -23.99
N SER A 118 -5.91 9.33 -25.30
CA SER A 118 -6.84 8.85 -26.33
C SER A 118 -6.35 7.61 -27.09
N GLY A 119 -5.21 7.03 -26.69
CA GLY A 119 -4.62 5.87 -27.34
C GLY A 119 -3.10 6.03 -27.47
N ASP A 120 -2.38 5.80 -26.38
CA ASP A 120 -0.91 5.85 -26.34
C ASP A 120 -0.36 4.44 -26.16
N PRO A 121 0.46 3.91 -27.09
CA PRO A 121 1.06 2.59 -26.96
C PRO A 121 2.07 2.48 -25.82
N ASP A 122 2.67 3.59 -25.38
CA ASP A 122 3.76 3.59 -24.41
C ASP A 122 3.49 4.63 -23.31
N LEU A 123 3.37 4.19 -22.06
CA LEU A 123 3.30 5.07 -20.89
C LEU A 123 4.22 4.62 -19.77
N SER A 124 4.56 5.57 -18.91
CA SER A 124 5.21 5.33 -17.62
C SER A 124 4.35 5.95 -16.52
N LEU A 125 3.98 5.15 -15.53
CA LEU A 125 3.25 5.58 -14.35
C LEU A 125 4.15 5.38 -13.13
N SER A 126 4.36 6.43 -12.34
CA SER A 126 5.14 6.37 -11.10
C SER A 126 4.26 6.78 -9.92
N LEU A 127 4.38 6.05 -8.81
CA LEU A 127 3.77 6.41 -7.52
C LEU A 127 4.88 6.68 -6.50
N PHE A 128 4.71 7.72 -5.68
CA PHE A 128 5.69 8.09 -4.67
C PHE A 128 5.04 8.88 -3.52
N GLN A 129 5.69 8.91 -2.36
CA GLN A 129 5.23 9.75 -1.26
C GLN A 129 5.64 11.20 -1.47
N GLY A 130 4.78 12.09 -1.01
CA GLY A 130 5.02 13.52 -1.02
C GLY A 130 4.82 14.16 0.34
N THR A 131 4.93 15.48 0.33
CA THR A 131 4.56 16.34 1.45
C THR A 131 3.75 17.50 0.89
N TYR A 132 2.64 17.81 1.55
CA TYR A 132 1.85 18.98 1.21
C TYR A 132 2.54 20.25 1.69
N THR A 133 2.74 21.22 0.81
CA THR A 133 3.44 22.49 1.12
C THR A 133 2.56 23.72 1.04
N GLY A 134 1.29 23.54 0.69
CA GLY A 134 0.32 24.63 0.63
C GLY A 134 -0.17 25.08 2.00
N THR A 135 -1.04 26.11 1.99
CA THR A 135 -1.53 26.74 3.24
C THR A 135 -2.86 26.15 3.71
N TYR A 136 -3.72 25.72 2.78
CA TYR A 136 -5.08 25.25 3.09
C TYR A 136 -5.21 23.78 2.73
N THR A 137 -5.49 22.90 3.69
CA THR A 137 -5.63 21.46 3.43
C THR A 137 -6.75 21.13 2.44
N ALA A 138 -7.77 21.98 2.33
CA ALA A 138 -8.80 21.87 1.30
C ALA A 138 -8.25 21.87 -0.15
N ASP A 139 -7.06 22.46 -0.36
CA ASP A 139 -6.42 22.50 -1.67
C ASP A 139 -5.86 21.13 -2.09
N ILE A 140 -5.71 20.18 -1.15
CA ILE A 140 -5.23 18.82 -1.43
C ILE A 140 -6.23 18.09 -2.35
N LEU A 141 -7.53 18.26 -2.09
CA LEU A 141 -8.61 17.56 -2.78
C LEU A 141 -9.17 18.33 -3.99
N SER A 142 -8.84 19.60 -4.15
CA SER A 142 -9.36 20.44 -5.25
C SER A 142 -8.51 20.37 -6.52
N GLY A 143 -7.32 19.78 -6.43
CA GLY A 143 -6.31 19.76 -7.49
C GLY A 143 -5.54 21.06 -7.67
N SER A 144 -5.63 22.01 -6.73
CA SER A 144 -4.86 23.25 -6.70
C SER A 144 -3.72 23.25 -5.67
N GLY A 145 -3.50 22.13 -4.99
CA GLY A 145 -2.45 21.97 -3.99
C GLY A 145 -1.04 21.94 -4.60
N THR A 146 -0.06 22.41 -3.82
CA THR A 146 1.37 22.32 -4.16
C THR A 146 2.05 21.30 -3.27
N PHE A 147 2.81 20.42 -3.88
CA PHE A 147 3.45 19.29 -3.21
C PHE A 147 4.94 19.24 -3.49
N THR A 148 5.67 18.57 -2.62
CA THR A 148 7.08 18.21 -2.83
C THR A 148 7.23 16.71 -2.73
N TRP A 149 8.06 16.13 -3.60
CA TRP A 149 8.44 14.72 -3.50
C TRP A 149 9.32 14.47 -2.27
N ASP A 150 9.02 13.40 -1.53
CA ASP A 150 9.91 12.89 -0.50
C ASP A 150 11.01 12.01 -1.11
N SER A 151 12.20 12.59 -1.31
CA SER A 151 13.37 11.88 -1.84
C SER A 151 13.86 10.71 -0.98
N THR A 152 13.38 10.58 0.26
CA THR A 152 13.70 9.46 1.16
C THR A 152 12.68 8.33 1.07
N SER A 153 11.61 8.51 0.28
CA SER A 153 10.57 7.50 0.11
C SER A 153 11.17 6.21 -0.46
N PRO A 154 10.96 5.06 0.21
CA PRO A 154 11.76 3.85 0.02
C PRO A 154 11.62 3.17 -1.34
N ASN A 155 10.65 3.55 -2.18
CA ASN A 155 10.52 3.01 -3.53
C ASN A 155 9.60 3.86 -4.41
N VAL A 156 10.15 4.53 -5.43
CA VAL A 156 9.36 5.09 -6.54
C VAL A 156 9.13 3.97 -7.55
N GLY A 157 8.11 3.15 -7.30
CA GLY A 157 7.72 2.13 -8.25
C GLY A 157 7.27 2.77 -9.55
N THR A 158 7.89 2.38 -10.67
CA THR A 158 7.46 2.82 -12.01
C THR A 158 6.92 1.64 -12.79
N LEU A 159 5.67 1.76 -13.23
CA LEU A 159 4.95 0.79 -14.04
C LEU A 159 4.91 1.26 -15.49
N CYS A 160 5.33 0.38 -16.39
CA CYS A 160 5.26 0.61 -17.83
C CYS A 160 3.93 0.09 -18.36
N GLY A 161 3.37 0.76 -19.36
CA GLY A 161 2.03 0.40 -19.82
C GLY A 161 1.61 1.07 -21.11
N ARG A 162 0.29 1.20 -21.27
CA ARG A 162 -0.37 1.85 -22.41
C ARG A 162 -1.71 2.45 -22.00
N VAL A 163 -2.14 3.46 -22.76
CA VAL A 163 -3.49 4.02 -22.69
C VAL A 163 -4.27 3.56 -23.91
N TYR A 164 -5.46 3.01 -23.70
CA TYR A 164 -6.40 2.67 -24.75
C TYR A 164 -7.32 3.88 -25.03
N GLY A 165 -8.24 3.73 -26.00
CA GLY A 165 -9.25 4.77 -26.24
C GLY A 165 -10.06 5.07 -24.96
N ALA A 166 -10.49 6.33 -24.85
CA ALA A 166 -11.28 6.84 -23.72
C ALA A 166 -10.57 6.81 -22.35
N GLY A 167 -9.24 6.91 -22.31
CA GLY A 167 -8.49 7.06 -21.06
C GLY A 167 -8.31 5.78 -20.26
N MET A 168 -8.73 4.63 -20.79
CA MET A 168 -8.50 3.34 -20.13
C MET A 168 -6.99 3.06 -20.08
N LEU A 169 -6.41 3.11 -18.89
CA LEU A 169 -4.99 2.91 -18.62
C LEU A 169 -4.75 1.47 -18.16
N GLN A 170 -3.66 0.86 -18.62
CA GLN A 170 -3.12 -0.37 -18.05
C GLN A 170 -1.60 -0.25 -17.92
N ALA A 171 -1.08 -0.44 -16.72
CA ALA A 171 0.35 -0.42 -16.43
C ALA A 171 0.77 -1.60 -15.55
N GLY A 172 2.02 -2.03 -15.68
CA GLY A 172 2.61 -3.16 -14.97
C GLY A 172 2.89 -4.36 -15.90
N PRO A 173 3.44 -5.46 -15.36
CA PRO A 173 3.82 -5.65 -13.96
C PRO A 173 5.06 -4.82 -13.56
N GLY A 174 5.16 -4.47 -12.27
CA GLY A 174 6.35 -3.88 -11.65
C GLY A 174 6.27 -3.97 -10.13
N ASP A 175 7.17 -3.32 -9.39
CA ASP A 175 7.11 -3.33 -7.91
C ASP A 175 6.73 -1.93 -7.39
N ILE A 176 5.79 -1.86 -6.46
CA ILE A 176 5.35 -0.61 -5.79
C ILE A 176 5.35 -0.83 -4.29
N THR A 177 5.78 0.15 -3.50
CA THR A 177 5.58 0.14 -2.06
C THR A 177 4.39 1.03 -1.70
N LEU A 178 3.36 0.44 -1.10
CA LEU A 178 2.25 1.17 -0.49
C LEU A 178 2.54 1.42 0.99
N SER A 179 2.22 2.60 1.47
CA SER A 179 2.26 2.93 2.90
C SER A 179 0.90 3.47 3.30
N LEU A 180 0.15 2.66 4.05
CA LEU A 180 -1.22 2.95 4.44
C LEU A 180 -1.25 3.24 5.95
N PRO A 181 -1.58 4.47 6.39
CA PRO A 181 -1.82 4.73 7.80
C PRO A 181 -3.03 3.90 8.24
N VAL A 182 -2.79 3.02 9.21
CA VAL A 182 -3.83 2.17 9.78
C VAL A 182 -4.50 2.87 10.94
N ASN A 183 -3.73 3.62 11.72
CA ASN A 183 -4.15 4.52 12.79
C ASN A 183 -3.03 5.57 13.03
N ASP A 184 -3.16 6.38 14.08
CA ASP A 184 -2.19 7.44 14.41
C ASP A 184 -0.76 6.96 14.72
N THR A 185 -0.59 5.69 15.10
CA THR A 185 0.69 5.13 15.55
C THR A 185 1.26 4.08 14.60
N MET A 186 0.45 3.57 13.67
CA MET A 186 0.80 2.48 12.79
C MET A 186 0.65 2.87 11.31
N THR A 187 1.72 2.62 10.55
CA THR A 187 1.69 2.65 9.09
C THR A 187 2.00 1.25 8.58
N LEU A 188 1.10 0.73 7.76
CA LEU A 188 1.26 -0.53 7.06
C LEU A 188 2.07 -0.29 5.79
N SER A 189 3.30 -0.83 5.74
CA SER A 189 4.15 -0.80 4.55
C SER A 189 4.06 -2.13 3.81
N LEU A 190 3.54 -2.11 2.58
CA LEU A 190 3.38 -3.28 1.73
C LEU A 190 4.18 -3.12 0.46
N VAL A 191 5.07 -4.07 0.19
CA VAL A 191 5.65 -4.20 -1.15
C VAL A 191 4.70 -5.04 -1.99
N LEU A 192 4.15 -4.40 -3.02
CA LEU A 192 3.35 -5.01 -4.06
C LEU A 192 4.28 -5.49 -5.18
N HIS A 193 4.56 -6.79 -5.19
CA HIS A 193 5.26 -7.42 -6.31
C HIS A 193 4.32 -7.63 -7.49
N HIS A 194 4.85 -7.52 -8.71
CA HIS A 194 4.06 -7.64 -9.93
C HIS A 194 2.80 -6.75 -9.92
N ALA A 195 2.92 -5.58 -9.30
CA ALA A 195 1.90 -4.57 -9.23
C ALA A 195 1.43 -4.18 -10.62
N ARG A 196 0.11 -4.05 -10.76
CA ARG A 196 -0.58 -3.59 -11.94
C ARG A 196 -1.52 -2.46 -11.55
N MET A 197 -1.72 -1.56 -12.49
CA MET A 197 -2.65 -0.46 -12.34
C MET A 197 -3.56 -0.39 -13.55
N GLU A 198 -4.87 -0.39 -13.32
CA GLU A 198 -5.88 -0.35 -14.38
C GLU A 198 -7.08 0.52 -14.00
N GLY A 199 -7.64 1.25 -14.97
CA GLY A 199 -8.76 2.14 -14.72
C GLY A 199 -8.80 3.31 -15.68
N ILE A 200 -9.49 4.38 -15.32
CA ILE A 200 -9.65 5.55 -16.20
C ILE A 200 -8.71 6.67 -15.73
N ALA A 201 -7.82 7.10 -16.62
CA ALA A 201 -6.98 8.27 -16.42
C ALA A 201 -7.21 9.31 -17.52
N SER A 202 -7.11 10.58 -17.14
CA SER A 202 -7.20 11.73 -18.03
C SER A 202 -6.27 12.83 -17.55
N ALA A 203 -6.12 13.90 -18.33
CA ALA A 203 -5.37 15.07 -17.91
C ALA A 203 -5.94 15.73 -16.63
N ASP A 204 -7.23 15.51 -16.33
CA ASP A 204 -7.93 16.14 -15.20
C ASP A 204 -7.91 15.29 -13.93
N GLY A 205 -7.56 14.00 -14.01
CA GLY A 205 -7.55 13.10 -12.85
C GLY A 205 -7.71 11.62 -13.19
N TRP A 206 -7.80 10.82 -12.13
CA TRP A 206 -8.05 9.37 -12.19
C TRP A 206 -9.40 9.04 -11.59
N THR A 207 -10.10 8.09 -12.21
CA THR A 207 -11.41 7.63 -11.76
C THR A 207 -11.44 6.11 -11.77
N ASP A 208 -11.89 5.52 -10.65
CA ASP A 208 -11.99 4.07 -10.45
C ASP A 208 -10.70 3.32 -10.82
N MET A 209 -9.55 3.89 -10.45
CA MET A 209 -8.27 3.28 -10.73
C MET A 209 -7.99 2.18 -9.69
N ILE A 210 -7.68 0.99 -10.15
CA ILE A 210 -7.31 -0.15 -9.31
C ILE A 210 -5.79 -0.23 -9.28
N ILE A 211 -5.22 -0.32 -8.08
CA ILE A 211 -3.83 -0.73 -7.87
C ILE A 211 -3.89 -2.10 -7.23
N ALA A 212 -3.33 -3.12 -7.90
CA ALA A 212 -3.27 -4.48 -7.37
C ALA A 212 -1.86 -5.03 -7.48
N GLY A 213 -1.51 -5.94 -6.59
CA GLY A 213 -0.18 -6.54 -6.48
C GLY A 213 -0.21 -7.84 -5.71
N ALA A 214 0.95 -8.46 -5.61
CA ALA A 214 1.17 -9.69 -4.89
C ALA A 214 2.13 -9.42 -3.71
N VAL A 215 1.75 -9.77 -2.49
CA VAL A 215 2.57 -9.56 -1.29
C VAL A 215 3.19 -10.89 -0.86
N LEU A 216 4.47 -10.87 -0.49
CA LEU A 216 5.12 -12.07 0.01
C LEU A 216 4.54 -12.44 1.39
N PRO A 217 4.24 -13.72 1.65
CA PRO A 217 3.78 -14.15 2.98
C PRO A 217 4.78 -13.83 4.09
N ALA A 218 6.08 -13.79 3.77
CA ALA A 218 7.11 -13.40 4.72
C ALA A 218 6.99 -11.93 5.14
N ASP A 219 6.65 -11.03 4.22
CA ASP A 219 6.47 -9.61 4.53
C ASP A 219 5.23 -9.40 5.39
N LEU A 220 4.14 -10.12 5.09
CA LEU A 220 2.96 -10.11 5.94
C LEU A 220 3.29 -10.57 7.37
N LYS A 221 4.06 -11.65 7.51
CA LYS A 221 4.47 -12.19 8.82
C LYS A 221 5.42 -11.28 9.58
N ASN A 222 6.38 -10.67 8.90
CA ASN A 222 7.44 -9.89 9.54
C ASN A 222 7.04 -8.43 9.78
N THR A 223 6.01 -7.93 9.10
CA THR A 223 5.62 -6.52 9.16
C THR A 223 4.20 -6.32 9.67
N ILE A 224 3.22 -7.12 9.24
CA ILE A 224 1.83 -6.92 9.67
C ILE A 224 1.60 -7.51 11.05
N ILE A 225 2.01 -8.76 11.25
CA ILE A 225 1.70 -9.49 12.50
C ILE A 225 2.24 -8.75 13.72
N PRO A 226 3.53 -8.36 13.82
CA PRO A 226 4.04 -7.70 15.02
C PRO A 226 3.31 -6.39 15.33
N ASN A 227 3.08 -5.58 14.30
CA ASN A 227 2.36 -4.32 14.47
C ASN A 227 0.89 -4.54 14.88
N TYR A 228 0.23 -5.58 14.37
CA TYR A 228 -1.14 -5.90 14.77
C TYR A 228 -1.21 -6.39 16.22
N VAL A 229 -0.25 -7.24 16.66
CA VAL A 229 -0.12 -7.68 18.06
C VAL A 229 -0.04 -6.48 19.00
N ASP A 230 0.85 -5.53 18.70
CA ASP A 230 1.08 -4.36 19.56
C ASP A 230 -0.18 -3.50 19.69
N ASN A 231 -0.90 -3.26 18.59
CA ASN A 231 -2.14 -2.48 18.62
C ASN A 231 -3.25 -3.22 19.36
N VAL A 232 -3.48 -4.49 19.05
CA VAL A 232 -4.53 -5.27 19.71
C VAL A 232 -4.29 -5.40 21.21
N ASN A 233 -3.06 -5.58 21.65
CA ASN A 233 -2.76 -5.61 23.09
C ASN A 233 -2.95 -4.25 23.75
N ALA A 234 -2.74 -3.15 23.03
CA ALA A 234 -3.08 -1.82 23.53
C ALA A 234 -4.60 -1.67 23.72
N ASP A 235 -5.40 -2.17 22.78
CA ASP A 235 -6.87 -2.17 22.84
C ASP A 235 -7.37 -3.05 24.00
N ILE A 236 -6.83 -4.27 24.14
CA ILE A 236 -7.15 -5.18 25.26
C ILE A 236 -6.82 -4.54 26.60
N LEU A 237 -5.69 -3.83 26.71
CA LEU A 237 -5.31 -3.13 27.93
C LEU A 237 -6.25 -1.95 28.24
N ALA A 238 -6.74 -1.25 27.21
CA ALA A 238 -7.64 -0.12 27.32
C ALA A 238 -9.07 -0.54 27.69
N ASP A 239 -9.59 -1.61 27.08
CA ASP A 239 -10.89 -2.21 27.37
C ASP A 239 -10.86 -3.74 27.37
N PRO A 240 -10.50 -4.38 28.50
CA PRO A 240 -10.44 -5.83 28.61
C PRO A 240 -11.80 -6.52 28.39
N VAL A 241 -12.91 -5.85 28.74
CA VAL A 241 -14.25 -6.46 28.64
C VAL A 241 -14.78 -6.35 27.22
N GLY A 242 -14.59 -5.21 26.56
CA GLY A 242 -14.93 -5.02 25.15
C GLY A 242 -14.10 -5.90 24.22
N SER A 243 -12.85 -6.19 24.60
CA SER A 243 -11.91 -6.98 23.79
C SER A 243 -12.00 -8.49 24.02
N GLN A 244 -12.98 -8.98 24.78
CA GLN A 244 -13.10 -10.43 25.07
C GLN A 244 -13.24 -11.26 23.79
N PHE A 245 -13.93 -10.74 22.78
CA PHE A 245 -14.09 -11.43 21.50
C PHE A 245 -12.75 -11.61 20.77
N ILE A 246 -11.88 -10.60 20.80
CA ILE A 246 -10.52 -10.68 20.23
C ILE A 246 -9.72 -11.77 20.94
N LEU A 247 -9.76 -11.82 22.29
CA LEU A 247 -9.13 -12.88 23.07
C LEU A 247 -9.70 -14.26 22.73
N ASP A 248 -11.03 -14.38 22.63
CA ASP A 248 -11.67 -15.63 22.26
C ASP A 248 -11.28 -16.10 20.84
N THR A 249 -11.10 -15.15 19.91
CA THR A 249 -10.75 -15.41 18.52
C THR A 249 -9.27 -15.73 18.33
N PHE A 250 -8.34 -15.08 19.05
CA PHE A 250 -6.90 -15.18 18.78
C PHE A 250 -6.09 -15.85 19.90
N ASP A 251 -6.37 -15.54 21.17
CA ASP A 251 -5.69 -16.12 22.34
C ASP A 251 -6.20 -17.55 22.57
N ASN A 252 -7.51 -17.68 22.81
CA ASN A 252 -8.16 -18.93 23.21
C ASN A 252 -8.28 -19.95 22.06
N ALA A 253 -8.17 -19.50 20.81
CA ALA A 253 -8.29 -20.34 19.62
C ALA A 253 -6.94 -20.68 18.95
N CYS A 254 -5.83 -20.54 19.67
CA CYS A 254 -4.51 -20.96 19.21
C CYS A 254 -4.48 -22.47 18.87
N SER A 255 -4.21 -22.82 17.62
CA SER A 255 -4.25 -24.21 17.15
C SER A 255 -2.90 -24.91 17.35
N ASN A 256 -2.90 -25.94 18.19
CA ASN A 256 -1.75 -26.85 18.34
C ASN A 256 -1.57 -27.81 17.15
N GLU A 257 -2.51 -27.86 16.21
CA GLU A 257 -2.47 -28.77 15.06
C GLU A 257 -1.74 -28.15 13.85
N LEU A 258 -1.53 -26.84 13.84
CA LEU A 258 -0.79 -26.16 12.79
C LEU A 258 0.71 -26.45 12.89
N ALA A 259 1.35 -26.58 11.73
CA ALA A 259 2.79 -26.84 11.66
C ALA A 259 3.57 -25.70 12.34
N GLY A 260 4.37 -26.06 13.35
CA GLY A 260 5.14 -25.09 14.16
C GLY A 260 4.45 -24.63 15.45
N CYS A 261 3.19 -25.01 15.66
CA CYS A 261 2.40 -24.54 16.82
C CYS A 261 2.26 -25.57 17.94
N ALA A 262 2.55 -26.85 17.66
CA ALA A 262 2.39 -27.92 18.62
C ALA A 262 3.26 -27.72 19.87
N GLY A 263 2.61 -27.52 21.02
CA GLY A 263 3.28 -27.39 22.31
C GLY A 263 3.95 -26.04 22.53
N SER A 264 3.55 -25.01 21.76
CA SER A 264 4.01 -23.66 22.04
C SER A 264 3.49 -23.20 23.42
N PRO A 265 4.38 -22.78 24.34
CA PRO A 265 3.95 -22.21 25.62
C PRO A 265 3.24 -20.86 25.43
N GLU A 266 3.36 -20.25 24.25
CA GLU A 266 2.71 -18.98 23.92
C GLU A 266 1.25 -19.16 23.54
N CYS A 267 0.71 -20.37 23.35
CA CYS A 267 -0.75 -20.60 23.24
C CYS A 267 -1.37 -20.74 24.65
N ALA A 268 -1.27 -19.69 25.48
CA ALA A 268 -1.48 -19.82 26.93
C ALA A 268 -2.89 -19.45 27.42
N ALA A 269 -3.73 -18.78 26.62
CA ALA A 269 -5.00 -18.21 27.10
C ALA A 269 -4.77 -17.25 28.28
N ASP A 270 -3.74 -16.39 28.19
CA ASP A 270 -3.28 -15.56 29.30
C ASP A 270 -3.75 -14.09 29.26
N GLY A 271 -4.55 -13.74 28.25
CA GLY A 271 -5.08 -12.40 28.04
C GLY A 271 -4.12 -11.46 27.31
N VAL A 272 -3.02 -11.97 26.76
CA VAL A 272 -2.06 -11.22 25.94
C VAL A 272 -1.89 -11.93 24.61
N ILE A 273 -2.17 -11.25 23.51
CA ILE A 273 -1.92 -11.80 22.18
C ILE A 273 -0.42 -11.78 21.89
N THR A 274 0.11 -12.89 21.41
CA THR A 274 1.49 -13.04 20.93
C THR A 274 1.53 -13.18 19.41
N GLU A 275 2.69 -12.94 18.81
CA GLU A 275 2.89 -13.22 17.38
C GLU A 275 2.63 -14.71 17.07
N THR A 276 3.02 -15.60 17.98
CA THR A 276 2.80 -17.04 17.82
C THR A 276 1.32 -17.39 17.85
N GLU A 277 0.53 -16.81 18.75
CA GLU A 277 -0.93 -17.05 18.78
C GLU A 277 -1.61 -16.64 17.49
N LEU A 278 -1.27 -15.49 16.94
CA LEU A 278 -1.78 -15.07 15.63
C LEU A 278 -1.33 -16.00 14.51
N GLN A 279 -0.06 -16.40 14.46
CA GLN A 279 0.44 -17.32 13.43
C GLN A 279 -0.18 -18.72 13.54
N CYS A 280 -0.50 -19.14 14.76
CA CYS A 280 -1.14 -20.39 15.11
C CYS A 280 -2.66 -20.30 15.11
N ASN A 281 -3.22 -19.16 14.73
CA ASN A 281 -4.64 -19.02 14.52
C ASN A 281 -5.03 -19.55 13.14
N SER A 282 -6.01 -20.45 13.09
CA SER A 282 -6.44 -21.07 11.83
C SER A 282 -7.01 -20.07 10.82
N ILE A 283 -7.63 -18.99 11.29
CA ILE A 283 -8.21 -17.94 10.45
C ILE A 283 -7.08 -17.14 9.80
N ILE A 284 -6.13 -16.64 10.61
CA ILE A 284 -4.96 -15.91 10.10
C ILE A 284 -4.16 -16.77 9.13
N ASN A 285 -3.90 -18.04 9.47
CA ASN A 285 -3.16 -18.94 8.60
C ASN A 285 -3.87 -19.18 7.24
N THR A 286 -5.19 -19.36 7.27
CA THR A 286 -6.00 -19.51 6.04
C THR A 286 -5.88 -18.28 5.15
N ILE A 287 -5.86 -17.09 5.74
CA ILE A 287 -5.80 -15.83 4.99
C ILE A 287 -4.39 -15.55 4.47
N LEU A 288 -3.35 -15.82 5.27
CA LEU A 288 -1.95 -15.68 4.87
C LEU A 288 -1.47 -16.79 3.91
N THR A 289 -2.29 -17.83 3.70
CA THR A 289 -2.00 -18.85 2.71
C THR A 289 -2.01 -18.20 1.33
N PRO A 290 -0.95 -18.36 0.54
CA PRO A 290 -0.90 -17.85 -0.82
C PRO A 290 -2.10 -18.29 -1.67
N ASP A 291 -2.62 -17.37 -2.46
CA ASP A 291 -3.68 -17.62 -3.45
C ASP A 291 -3.20 -17.54 -4.88
N VAL A 292 -2.11 -16.80 -5.14
CA VAL A 292 -1.54 -16.67 -6.49
C VAL A 292 -0.12 -17.21 -6.54
N THR A 293 0.25 -17.77 -7.70
CA THR A 293 1.62 -18.21 -8.00
C THR A 293 2.11 -17.50 -9.24
N ILE A 294 3.13 -16.65 -9.09
CA ILE A 294 3.72 -15.87 -10.18
C ILE A 294 5.18 -16.30 -10.30
N GLU A 295 5.57 -16.75 -11.50
CA GLU A 295 6.96 -17.20 -11.78
C GLU A 295 7.48 -18.28 -10.81
N GLY A 296 6.58 -19.11 -10.27
CA GLY A 296 6.91 -20.18 -9.33
C GLY A 296 7.06 -19.73 -7.87
N VAL A 297 6.83 -18.45 -7.57
CA VAL A 297 6.79 -17.89 -6.22
C VAL A 297 5.33 -17.72 -5.79
N GLN A 298 5.04 -18.05 -4.53
CA GLN A 298 3.72 -17.98 -3.95
C GLN A 298 3.50 -16.66 -3.23
N TYR A 299 2.37 -16.00 -3.49
CA TYR A 299 2.02 -14.70 -2.92
C TYR A 299 0.58 -14.67 -2.41
N VAL A 300 0.29 -13.65 -1.59
CA VAL A 300 -1.07 -13.25 -1.25
C VAL A 300 -1.45 -12.03 -2.09
N SER A 301 -2.53 -12.11 -2.86
CA SER A 301 -3.01 -10.99 -3.68
C SER A 301 -3.59 -9.86 -2.83
N PHE A 302 -3.34 -8.61 -3.24
CA PHE A 302 -3.93 -7.41 -2.63
C PHE A 302 -4.26 -6.37 -3.69
N GLY A 303 -5.42 -5.73 -3.56
CA GLY A 303 -5.85 -4.65 -4.43
C GLY A 303 -6.65 -3.59 -3.70
N ILE A 304 -6.46 -2.34 -4.10
CA ILE A 304 -7.15 -1.15 -3.62
C ILE A 304 -7.69 -0.34 -4.80
N ARG A 305 -8.70 0.49 -4.54
CA ARG A 305 -9.15 1.51 -5.48
C ARG A 305 -8.58 2.86 -5.07
N VAL A 306 -8.22 3.68 -6.05
CA VAL A 306 -7.75 5.04 -5.84
C VAL A 306 -8.42 6.01 -6.80
N GLN A 307 -8.56 7.25 -6.36
CA GLN A 307 -8.90 8.39 -7.21
C GLN A 307 -7.82 9.45 -7.06
N ALA A 308 -7.65 10.27 -8.08
CA ALA A 308 -6.64 11.31 -8.06
C ALA A 308 -7.12 12.56 -8.78
N VAL A 309 -6.66 13.71 -8.31
CA VAL A 309 -6.85 15.02 -8.92
C VAL A 309 -5.49 15.57 -9.37
N THR A 310 -5.49 16.56 -10.25
CA THR A 310 -4.26 17.22 -10.71
C THR A 310 -3.44 17.78 -9.55
N ALA A 311 -2.13 17.80 -9.67
CA ALA A 311 -1.24 18.39 -8.66
C ALA A 311 -0.14 19.22 -9.32
N ASP A 312 0.36 20.22 -8.59
CA ASP A 312 1.63 20.89 -8.91
C ASP A 312 2.73 20.30 -8.02
N ILE A 313 3.60 19.46 -8.59
CA ILE A 313 4.67 18.81 -7.85
C ILE A 313 5.99 19.52 -8.13
N THR A 314 6.54 20.11 -7.08
CA THR A 314 7.83 20.80 -7.10
C THR A 314 8.96 19.89 -6.63
N ASN A 315 10.17 20.15 -7.12
CA ASN A 315 11.40 19.42 -6.75
C ASN A 315 11.37 17.91 -7.08
N LEU A 316 11.01 17.56 -8.31
CA LEU A 316 11.16 16.20 -8.86
C LEU A 316 12.50 15.99 -9.57
#